data_AF-A0A7W2Y7Q8-F1
#
_entry.id   AF-A0A7W2Y7Q8-F1
#
_cell.length_a   1.000
_cell.length_b   1.000
_cell.length_c   1.000
_cell.angle_alpha   90.00
_cell.angle_beta   90.00
_cell.angle_gamma   90.00
#
_symmetry.space_group_name_H-M   'P 1'
#
loop_
_entity.id
_entity.type
_entity.pdbx_description
1 polymer ?
#
loop_
_entity_poly.entity_id
_entity_poly.type
_entity_poly.pdbx_seq_one_letter_code
_entity_poly.pdbx_strand_id
1 'polypeptide(L)'
;MGEHLIAAGLDLSDQQHLERVNDFFADSTIILMNNEPIGLIKIAVLANKLHIRQLQIIPIHQGKGIGGKVLALIKRKAKELKLPITLNVLLANPVISLYLRHGFVVTGQNEVEYQMRWLQ
;
A
#
# COMPACT_ATOMS: atom_id res chain seq x y z
N MET A 1 -12.39 8.69 -1.34
CA MET A 1 -11.28 7.72 -1.11
C MET A 1 -11.72 6.40 -0.48
N GLY A 2 -13.02 6.03 -0.50
CA GLY A 2 -13.52 4.80 0.10
C GLY A 2 -14.45 3.94 -0.77
N GLU A 3 -14.65 4.30 -2.05
CA GLU A 3 -15.59 3.60 -2.93
C GLU A 3 -15.26 2.11 -3.10
N HIS A 4 -13.98 1.77 -3.21
CA HIS A 4 -13.51 0.38 -3.29
C HIS A 4 -13.66 -0.38 -1.97
N LEU A 5 -13.73 0.32 -0.83
CA LEU A 5 -13.99 -0.30 0.48
C LEU A 5 -15.48 -0.61 0.63
N ILE A 6 -16.35 0.32 0.23
CA ILE A 6 -17.80 0.08 0.13
C ILE A 6 -18.07 -1.10 -0.80
N ALA A 7 -17.42 -1.13 -1.97
CA ALA A 7 -17.55 -2.22 -2.93
C ALA A 7 -17.07 -3.57 -2.39
N ALA A 8 -16.13 -3.57 -1.43
CA ALA A 8 -15.67 -4.76 -0.73
C ALA A 8 -16.52 -5.12 0.51
N GLY A 9 -17.62 -4.41 0.76
CA GLY A 9 -18.51 -4.63 1.90
C GLY A 9 -17.95 -4.13 3.24
N LEU A 10 -16.91 -3.28 3.21
CA LEU A 10 -16.34 -2.68 4.42
C LEU A 10 -17.13 -1.43 4.81
N ASP A 11 -17.44 -1.32 6.10
CA ASP A 11 -18.11 -0.16 6.66
C ASP A 11 -17.13 1.04 6.75
N LEU A 12 -17.65 2.22 6.43
CA LEU A 12 -16.91 3.49 6.44
C LEU A 12 -17.24 4.34 7.66
N SER A 13 -17.92 3.78 8.68
CA SER A 13 -18.20 4.47 9.93
C SER A 13 -16.95 5.11 10.53
N ASP A 14 -17.15 6.24 11.22
CA ASP A 14 -16.06 6.99 11.85
C ASP A 14 -15.26 6.11 12.82
N GLN A 15 -15.91 5.16 13.49
CA GLN A 15 -15.26 4.22 14.39
C GLN A 15 -14.31 3.27 13.64
N GLN A 16 -14.75 2.62 12.56
CA GLN A 16 -13.87 1.78 11.74
C GLN A 16 -12.81 2.60 10.99
N HIS A 17 -13.09 3.85 10.68
CA HIS A 17 -12.09 4.77 10.14
C HIS A 17 -10.99 5.07 11.18
N LEU A 18 -11.36 5.40 12.42
CA LEU A 18 -10.42 5.63 13.52
C LEU A 18 -9.60 4.39 13.85
N GLU A 19 -10.22 3.21 13.89
CA GLU A 19 -9.52 1.94 14.08
C GLU A 19 -8.44 1.73 13.01
N ARG A 20 -8.74 1.97 11.72
CA ARG A 20 -7.76 1.87 10.63
C ARG A 20 -6.64 2.91 10.71
N VAL A 21 -6.95 4.11 11.20
CA VAL A 21 -5.93 5.15 11.43
C VAL A 21 -4.97 4.68 12.52
N ASN A 22 -5.51 4.21 13.65
CA ASN A 22 -4.74 3.74 14.80
C ASN A 22 -3.98 2.45 14.54
N ASP A 23 -4.51 1.57 13.69
CA ASP A 23 -3.89 0.29 13.36
C ASP A 23 -2.52 0.52 12.69
N PHE A 24 -1.48 -0.02 13.34
CA PHE A 24 -0.07 0.18 12.99
C PHE A 24 0.31 1.65 12.74
N PHE A 25 -0.25 2.60 13.51
CA PHE A 25 0.04 4.03 13.32
C PHE A 25 1.55 4.33 13.39
N ALA A 26 2.31 3.65 14.27
CA ALA A 26 3.76 3.81 14.40
C ALA A 26 4.55 3.41 13.13
N ASP A 27 3.97 2.61 12.23
CA ASP A 27 4.56 2.19 10.95
C ASP A 27 4.36 3.25 9.83
N SER A 28 3.71 4.37 10.16
CA SER A 28 3.30 5.42 9.22
C SER A 28 4.45 6.37 8.87
N THR A 29 4.64 6.61 7.58
CA THR A 29 5.55 7.62 7.05
C THR A 29 4.82 8.54 6.08
N ILE A 30 4.92 9.84 6.30
CA ILE A 30 4.34 10.85 5.40
C ILE A 30 5.19 10.94 4.12
N ILE A 31 4.50 10.97 2.98
CA ILE A 31 5.12 11.17 1.67
C ILE A 31 5.12 12.67 1.40
N LEU A 32 6.31 13.24 1.22
CA LEU A 32 6.49 14.66 0.91
C LEU A 32 6.89 14.88 -0.56
N MET A 33 6.36 15.93 -1.18
CA MET A 33 6.85 16.48 -2.44
C MET A 33 7.05 17.97 -2.25
N ASN A 34 8.26 18.48 -2.52
CA ASN A 34 8.59 19.91 -2.29
C ASN A 34 8.21 20.39 -0.89
N ASN A 35 8.45 19.55 0.13
CA ASN A 35 8.11 19.79 1.53
C ASN A 35 6.59 19.81 1.85
N GLU A 36 5.72 19.50 0.89
CA GLU A 36 4.27 19.38 1.10
C GLU A 36 3.84 17.92 1.31
N PRO A 37 2.95 17.63 2.28
CA PRO A 37 2.40 16.29 2.50
C PRO A 37 1.42 15.92 1.39
N ILE A 38 1.78 14.90 0.62
CA ILE A 38 1.01 14.44 -0.54
C ILE A 38 0.41 13.04 -0.37
N GLY A 39 0.70 12.39 0.76
CA GLY A 39 0.26 11.03 1.01
C GLY A 39 0.88 10.40 2.24
N LEU A 40 0.57 9.12 2.43
CA LEU A 40 1.00 8.30 3.53
C LEU A 40 1.39 6.92 3.00
N ILE A 41 2.40 6.32 3.64
CA ILE A 41 2.65 4.89 3.53
C ILE A 41 2.79 4.27 4.92
N LYS A 42 2.21 3.09 5.12
CA LYS A 42 2.43 2.25 6.30
C LYS A 42 3.20 0.99 5.89
N ILE A 43 4.38 0.76 6.48
CA ILE A 43 5.22 -0.40 6.20
C ILE A 43 5.65 -1.11 7.48
N ALA A 44 5.53 -2.44 7.50
CA ALA A 44 6.10 -3.26 8.56
C ALA A 44 7.33 -4.00 8.05
N VAL A 45 8.44 -3.88 8.76
CA VAL A 45 9.61 -4.73 8.56
C VAL A 45 9.50 -5.90 9.53
N LEU A 46 9.25 -7.09 8.99
CA LEU A 46 9.13 -8.33 9.74
C LEU A 46 10.35 -9.22 9.45
N ALA A 47 10.53 -10.28 10.26
CA ALA A 47 11.68 -11.17 10.16
C ALA A 47 11.94 -11.75 8.75
N ASN A 48 10.88 -11.99 7.96
CA ASN A 48 10.98 -12.64 6.66
C ASN A 48 10.41 -11.82 5.48
N LYS A 49 9.93 -10.59 5.73
CA LYS A 49 9.31 -9.75 4.69
C LYS A 49 9.21 -8.29 5.10
N LEU A 50 9.23 -7.41 4.11
CA LEU A 50 8.74 -6.04 4.23
C LEU A 50 7.30 -6.00 3.72
N HIS A 51 6.34 -5.73 4.60
CA HIS A 51 4.93 -5.72 4.25
C HIS A 51 4.41 -4.29 4.07
N ILE A 52 3.86 -3.97 2.90
CA ILE A 52 3.13 -2.72 2.68
C ILE A 52 1.70 -2.92 3.18
N ARG A 53 1.36 -2.22 4.27
CA ARG A 53 0.01 -2.24 4.85
C ARG A 53 -0.91 -1.26 4.15
N GLN A 54 -0.39 -0.09 3.79
CA GLN A 54 -1.16 0.98 3.18
C GLN A 54 -0.26 1.86 2.33
N LEU A 55 -0.74 2.25 1.15
CA LEU A 55 -0.15 3.30 0.31
C LEU A 55 -1.26 4.20 -0.19
N GLN A 56 -1.22 5.48 0.17
CA GLN A 56 -2.26 6.43 -0.18
C GLN A 56 -1.63 7.74 -0.63
N ILE A 57 -2.05 8.21 -1.81
CA ILE A 57 -1.66 9.50 -2.37
C ILE A 57 -2.92 10.35 -2.47
N ILE A 58 -2.90 11.59 -2.00
CA ILE A 58 -4.03 12.52 -2.07
C ILE A 58 -4.54 12.62 -3.51
N PRO A 59 -5.86 12.69 -3.78
CA PRO A 59 -6.42 12.56 -5.13
C PRO A 59 -5.80 13.50 -6.16
N ILE A 60 -5.55 14.76 -5.81
CA ILE A 60 -4.94 15.77 -6.71
C ILE A 60 -3.48 15.45 -7.13
N HIS A 61 -2.83 14.53 -6.41
CA HIS A 61 -1.47 14.06 -6.71
C HIS A 61 -1.44 12.67 -7.38
N GLN A 62 -2.59 12.00 -7.55
CA GLN A 62 -2.66 10.71 -8.24
C GLN A 62 -2.42 10.84 -9.74
N GLY A 63 -2.14 9.71 -10.43
CA GLY A 63 -1.87 9.69 -11.88
C GLY A 63 -0.52 10.29 -12.30
N LYS A 64 0.23 10.92 -11.38
CA LYS A 64 1.51 11.61 -11.65
C LYS A 64 2.77 10.74 -11.44
N GLY A 65 2.61 9.41 -11.43
CA GLY A 65 3.71 8.45 -11.24
C GLY A 65 4.30 8.37 -9.81
N ILE A 66 3.71 9.06 -8.83
CA ILE A 66 4.22 9.13 -7.46
C ILE A 66 4.24 7.76 -6.78
N GLY A 67 3.17 6.98 -6.91
CA GLY A 67 3.11 5.62 -6.35
C GLY A 67 4.28 4.76 -6.82
N GLY A 68 4.67 4.88 -8.09
CA GLY A 68 5.83 4.18 -8.63
C GLY A 68 7.16 4.63 -8.03
N LYS A 69 7.34 5.95 -7.80
CA LYS A 69 8.52 6.49 -7.11
C LYS A 69 8.61 5.97 -5.67
N VAL A 70 7.48 5.92 -4.96
CA VAL A 70 7.40 5.37 -3.61
C VAL A 70 7.77 3.88 -3.61
N LEU A 71 7.21 3.08 -4.53
CA LEU A 71 7.56 1.67 -4.67
C LEU A 71 9.05 1.46 -4.99
N ALA A 72 9.68 2.33 -5.80
CA ALA A 72 11.10 2.24 -6.08
C ALA A 72 11.97 2.44 -4.82
N LEU A 73 11.58 3.36 -3.93
CA LEU A 73 12.26 3.57 -2.65
C LEU A 73 12.12 2.36 -1.73
N ILE A 74 10.92 1.78 -1.65
CA ILE A 74 10.69 0.57 -0.84
C ILE A 74 11.50 -0.60 -1.37
N LYS A 75 11.58 -0.78 -2.70
CA LYS A 75 12.39 -1.84 -3.33
C LYS A 75 13.87 -1.71 -2.99
N ARG A 76 14.41 -0.49 -2.98
CA ARG A 76 15.79 -0.26 -2.52
C ARG A 76 15.98 -0.72 -1.07
N LYS A 77 15.10 -0.28 -0.17
CA LYS A 77 15.13 -0.69 1.25
C LYS A 77 15.00 -2.21 1.40
N ALA A 78 14.12 -2.84 0.64
CA ALA A 78 13.92 -4.28 0.65
C ALA A 78 15.18 -5.03 0.19
N LYS A 79 15.85 -4.55 -0.88
CA LYS A 79 17.14 -5.08 -1.34
C LYS A 79 18.23 -4.97 -0.28
N GLU A 80 18.35 -3.81 0.38
CA GLU A 80 19.31 -3.59 1.47
C GLU A 80 19.07 -4.57 2.63
N LEU A 81 17.81 -4.83 2.97
CA LEU A 81 17.42 -5.78 4.02
C LEU A 81 17.42 -7.25 3.57
N LYS A 82 17.62 -7.53 2.28
CA LYS A 82 17.46 -8.89 1.69
C LYS A 82 16.09 -9.52 1.97
N LEU A 83 15.05 -8.70 2.03
CA LEU A 83 13.67 -9.15 2.27
C LEU A 83 12.82 -9.03 1.01
N PRO A 84 11.88 -9.96 0.78
CA PRO A 84 10.81 -9.77 -0.21
C PRO A 84 9.86 -8.66 0.23
N ILE A 85 9.12 -8.09 -0.71
CA ILE A 85 8.01 -7.18 -0.39
C ILE A 85 6.68 -7.92 -0.57
N THR A 86 5.76 -7.79 0.38
CA THR A 86 4.39 -8.31 0.25
C THR A 86 3.35 -7.23 0.47
N LEU A 87 2.17 -7.40 -0.13
CA LEU A 87 1.00 -6.56 0.14
C LEU A 87 -0.28 -7.36 -0.08
N ASN A 88 -1.38 -6.87 0.49
CA ASN A 88 -2.71 -7.29 0.11
C ASN A 88 -3.42 -6.12 -0.58
N VAL A 89 -4.25 -6.42 -1.57
CA VAL A 89 -5.03 -5.41 -2.29
C VAL A 89 -6.41 -5.97 -2.59
N LEU A 90 -7.46 -5.21 -2.26
CA LEU A 90 -8.84 -5.61 -2.50
C LEU A 90 -9.08 -5.90 -3.99
N LEU A 91 -9.86 -6.93 -4.30
CA LEU A 91 -10.18 -7.32 -5.68
C LEU A 91 -10.82 -6.16 -6.46
N ALA A 92 -11.66 -5.37 -5.77
CA ALA A 92 -12.34 -4.20 -6.33
C ALA A 92 -11.43 -2.96 -6.48
N ASN A 93 -10.16 -3.02 -6.05
CA ASN A 93 -9.28 -1.86 -6.09
C ASN A 93 -8.64 -1.71 -7.49
N PRO A 94 -8.91 -0.62 -8.23
CA PRO A 94 -8.38 -0.43 -9.59
C PRO A 94 -6.85 -0.26 -9.62
N VAL A 95 -6.21 -0.04 -8.47
CA VAL A 95 -4.78 0.23 -8.34
C VAL A 95 -3.93 -1.05 -8.39
N ILE A 96 -4.52 -2.24 -8.55
CA ILE A 96 -3.76 -3.49 -8.78
C ILE A 96 -2.77 -3.35 -9.94
N SER A 97 -3.16 -2.61 -10.99
CA SER A 97 -2.32 -2.36 -12.17
C SER A 97 -1.00 -1.63 -11.83
N LEU A 98 -0.97 -0.80 -10.78
CA LEU A 98 0.26 -0.18 -10.30
C LEU A 98 1.25 -1.25 -9.85
N TYR A 99 0.82 -2.17 -9.00
CA TYR A 99 1.69 -3.22 -8.46
C TYR A 99 2.19 -4.17 -9.55
N LEU A 100 1.30 -4.59 -10.46
CA LEU A 100 1.66 -5.45 -11.59
C LEU A 100 2.71 -4.80 -12.50
N ARG A 101 2.53 -3.52 -12.90
CA ARG A 101 3.53 -2.80 -13.72
C ARG A 101 4.85 -2.58 -12.98
N HIS A 102 4.84 -2.60 -11.66
CA HIS A 102 6.04 -2.59 -10.83
C HIS A 102 6.50 -4.01 -10.46
N GLY A 103 6.13 -5.05 -11.21
CA GLY A 103 6.71 -6.39 -11.09
C GLY A 103 6.31 -7.17 -9.84
N PHE A 104 5.26 -6.73 -9.12
CA PHE A 104 4.63 -7.60 -8.14
C PHE A 104 3.84 -8.67 -8.87
N VAL A 105 3.87 -9.89 -8.34
CA VAL A 105 3.09 -11.03 -8.83
C VAL A 105 2.03 -11.41 -7.80
N VAL A 106 0.89 -11.90 -8.27
CA VAL A 106 -0.13 -12.48 -7.40
C VAL A 106 0.37 -13.84 -6.92
N THR A 107 0.41 -14.04 -5.60
CA THR A 107 0.82 -15.31 -4.98
C THR A 107 -0.34 -16.06 -4.32
N GLY A 108 -1.51 -15.41 -4.23
CA GLY A 108 -2.72 -15.98 -3.68
C GLY A 108 -3.88 -15.00 -3.83
N GLN A 109 -5.08 -15.49 -3.64
CA GLN A 109 -6.29 -14.67 -3.52
C GLN A 109 -7.24 -15.32 -2.53
N ASN A 110 -8.07 -14.52 -1.88
CA ASN A 110 -9.27 -14.98 -1.19
C ASN A 110 -10.49 -14.28 -1.81
N GLU A 111 -11.64 -14.35 -1.15
CA GLU A 111 -12.89 -13.77 -1.65
C GLU A 111 -12.86 -12.23 -1.76
N VAL A 112 -11.92 -11.56 -1.08
CA VAL A 112 -11.90 -10.10 -0.94
C VAL A 112 -10.61 -9.43 -1.42
N GLU A 113 -9.48 -10.14 -1.44
CA GLU A 113 -8.14 -9.57 -1.69
C GLU A 113 -7.25 -10.48 -2.54
N TYR A 114 -6.40 -9.85 -3.36
CA TYR A 114 -5.17 -10.45 -3.86
C TYR A 114 -4.04 -10.31 -2.85
N GLN A 115 -3.30 -11.40 -2.67
CA GLN A 115 -2.00 -11.40 -2.01
C GLN A 115 -0.93 -11.26 -3.09
N MET A 116 -0.10 -10.23 -2.98
CA MET A 116 0.95 -9.95 -3.98
C MET A 116 2.33 -9.90 -3.35
N ARG A 117 3.33 -10.29 -4.14
CA ARG A 117 4.73 -10.34 -3.74
C ARG A 117 5.64 -9.78 -4.82
N TRP A 118 6.66 -9.05 -4.40
CA TRP A 118 7.80 -8.68 -5.24
C TRP A 118 9.05 -9.39 -4.72
N LEU A 119 9.72 -10.10 -5.62
CA LEU A 119 10.97 -10.81 -5.39
C LEU A 119 12.13 -9.99 -6.00
N GLN A 120 13.31 -10.13 -5.40
CA GLN A 120 14.50 -9.36 -5.75
C GLN A 120 15.15 -9.83 -7.04
#